data_AF-A0A961L133-F1
#
_entry.id   AF-A0A961L133-F1
#
_cell.length_a   1.000
_cell.length_b   1.000
_cell.length_c   1.000
_cell.angle_alpha   90.00
_cell.angle_beta   90.00
_cell.angle_gamma   90.00
#
_symmetry.space_group_name_H-M   'P 1'
#
loop_
_entity.id
_entity.type
_entity.pdbx_description
1 polymer ?
#
loop_
_entity_poly.entity_id
_entity_poly.type
_entity_poly.pdbx_seq_one_letter_code
_entity_poly.pdbx_strand_id
1 'polypeptide(L)'
;ENYHLLRGTPSRLWLDHTFETVFGLDHRLSAGTADHYYDTIAECLARPEFRPRALFERFGIEAISTTDGALDDLRWHAAIRDSGWPGRVVPAYRPDAVVDPDFEGFAGNLDRLGEITGCDTGTWAGYLEAHRARRAFFREYGCTSSDHGHPTARTEDLAPAEAEALFDRIRAGRAGAGDAETFRGQMLTEMARMSLDDGLVLQIHPGSWRNHSAETHARFGRDKGFDIPTRTDFVGALKPLLDAVGMHADLTIVLFMLDETTLARELAPLAGVYPALRLGPPWWFFDSPEGMRRFRELTTETAGFYNTVGFNDDTRAFCSIPARHDMARRADCAWLATLVATGRLDRDEAPELARELAHDLAKRTYRL
;
A
#
# COMPACT_ATOMS: atom_id res chain seq x y z
N GLU A 1 23.95 19.15 10.67
CA GLU A 1 25.04 19.24 9.66
C GLU A 1 24.60 18.82 8.25
N ASN A 2 24.03 17.63 8.05
CA ASN A 2 23.72 17.08 6.71
C ASN A 2 22.33 17.40 6.14
N TYR A 3 21.53 18.24 6.82
CA TYR A 3 20.16 18.57 6.39
C TYR A 3 20.10 19.29 5.02
N HIS A 4 21.22 19.85 4.56
CA HIS A 4 21.35 20.47 3.25
C HIS A 4 21.19 19.47 2.08
N LEU A 5 21.41 18.17 2.31
CA LEU A 5 21.26 17.12 1.31
C LEU A 5 19.80 16.92 0.88
N LEU A 6 18.84 17.38 1.68
CA LEU A 6 17.42 17.24 1.38
C LEU A 6 16.86 18.38 0.53
N ARG A 7 17.67 19.37 0.13
CA ARG A 7 17.19 20.49 -0.68
C ARG A 7 16.53 19.99 -1.97
N GLY A 8 15.28 20.37 -2.18
CA GLY A 8 14.49 19.96 -3.35
C GLY A 8 13.83 18.58 -3.25
N THR A 9 14.02 17.84 -2.15
CA THR A 9 13.39 16.53 -1.95
C THR A 9 12.05 16.67 -1.21
N PRO A 10 11.11 15.74 -1.39
CA PRO A 10 9.86 15.74 -0.61
C PRO A 10 10.11 15.57 0.89
N SER A 11 11.16 14.86 1.31
CA SER A 11 11.54 14.74 2.72
C SER A 11 11.82 16.08 3.39
N ARG A 12 12.37 17.05 2.66
CA ARG A 12 12.55 18.42 3.18
C ARG A 12 11.23 19.09 3.47
N LEU A 13 10.25 18.94 2.57
CA LEU A 13 8.92 19.49 2.74
C LEU A 13 8.20 18.83 3.92
N TRP A 14 8.22 17.51 4.01
CA TRP A 14 7.57 16.78 5.10
C TRP A 14 8.18 17.10 6.46
N LEU A 15 9.52 17.15 6.55
CA LEU A 15 10.21 17.47 7.80
C LEU A 15 9.98 18.92 8.21
N ASP A 16 10.17 19.89 7.32
CA ASP A 16 9.95 21.32 7.65
C ASP A 16 8.48 21.55 8.07
N HIS A 17 7.51 20.95 7.38
CA HIS A 17 6.09 21.00 7.80
C HIS A 17 5.91 20.38 9.19
N THR A 18 6.47 19.20 9.45
CA THR A 18 6.33 18.52 10.74
C THR A 18 6.94 19.35 11.87
N PHE A 19 8.13 19.92 11.64
CA PHE A 19 8.80 20.79 12.61
C PHE A 19 7.93 22.00 12.96
N GLU A 20 7.37 22.66 11.95
CA GLU A 20 6.52 23.83 12.13
C GLU A 20 5.19 23.47 12.80
N THR A 21 4.42 22.54 12.23
CA THR A 21 3.00 22.33 12.60
C THR A 21 2.81 21.39 13.79
N VAL A 22 3.73 20.44 13.99
CA VAL A 22 3.64 19.47 15.09
C VAL A 22 4.39 19.99 16.31
N PHE A 23 5.61 20.50 16.11
CA PHE A 23 6.54 20.88 17.19
C PHE A 23 6.70 22.40 17.40
N GLY A 24 6.18 23.25 16.52
CA GLY A 24 6.29 24.71 16.67
C GLY A 24 7.68 25.28 16.38
N LEU A 25 8.49 24.57 15.60
CA LEU A 25 9.85 24.97 15.23
C LEU A 25 9.83 25.71 13.88
N ASP A 26 9.97 27.03 13.93
CA ASP A 26 9.77 27.96 12.80
C ASP A 26 11.06 28.49 12.14
N HIS A 27 12.22 28.17 12.72
CA HIS A 27 13.53 28.61 12.23
C HIS A 27 14.29 27.44 11.62
N ARG A 28 15.04 27.68 10.54
CA ARG A 28 15.65 26.61 9.73
C ARG A 28 16.57 25.68 10.54
N LEU A 29 16.33 24.36 10.45
CA LEU A 29 17.27 23.34 10.95
C LEU A 29 18.63 23.46 10.24
N SER A 30 19.69 23.58 11.05
CA SER A 30 21.08 23.75 10.66
C SER A 30 21.99 23.17 11.75
N ALA A 31 23.31 23.24 11.57
CA ALA A 31 24.22 22.88 12.67
C ALA A 31 24.05 23.80 13.90
N GLY A 32 23.81 25.09 13.69
CA GLY A 32 23.66 26.07 14.78
C GLY A 32 22.31 26.01 15.50
N THR A 33 21.32 25.30 14.96
CA THR A 33 19.98 25.13 15.55
C THR A 33 19.70 23.68 15.97
N ALA A 34 20.68 22.79 15.85
CA ALA A 34 20.50 21.35 16.05
C ALA A 34 20.09 21.00 17.49
N ASP A 35 20.79 21.54 18.49
CA ASP A 35 20.52 21.25 19.91
C ASP A 35 19.13 21.76 20.31
N HIS A 36 18.78 22.98 19.90
CA HIS A 36 17.44 23.52 20.15
C HIS A 36 16.32 22.65 19.56
N TYR A 37 16.51 22.15 18.33
CA TYR A 37 15.57 21.21 17.71
C TYR A 37 15.44 19.92 18.50
N TYR A 38 16.56 19.33 18.91
CA TYR A 38 16.58 18.10 19.68
C TYR A 38 15.86 18.27 21.02
N ASP A 39 16.25 19.28 21.80
CA ASP A 39 15.71 19.54 23.13
C ASP A 39 14.21 19.84 23.06
N THR A 40 13.79 20.70 22.13
CA THR A 40 12.37 21.05 21.96
C THR A 40 11.53 19.83 21.62
N ILE A 41 11.99 18.96 20.70
CA ILE A 41 11.25 17.74 20.34
C ILE A 41 11.22 16.78 21.54
N ALA A 42 12.33 16.58 22.25
CA ALA A 42 12.40 15.71 23.42
C ALA A 42 11.45 16.16 24.53
N GLU A 43 11.42 17.47 24.82
CA GLU A 43 10.48 18.07 25.77
C GLU A 43 9.04 17.91 25.30
N CYS A 44 8.76 18.10 24.00
CA CYS A 44 7.43 17.88 23.44
C CYS A 44 6.92 16.46 23.72
N LEU A 45 7.73 15.46 23.39
CA LEU A 45 7.36 14.04 23.46
C LEU A 45 7.09 13.54 24.90
N ALA A 46 7.58 14.23 25.92
CA ALA A 46 7.28 13.92 27.32
C ALA A 46 5.86 14.35 27.74
N ARG A 47 5.21 15.23 26.98
CA ARG A 47 3.92 15.82 27.35
C ARG A 47 2.74 14.93 26.93
N PRO A 48 1.64 14.89 27.71
CA PRO A 48 0.46 14.07 27.39
C PRO A 48 -0.13 14.32 25.99
N GLU A 49 -0.09 15.56 25.50
CA GLU A 49 -0.62 15.94 24.18
C GLU A 49 0.19 15.39 22.99
N PHE A 50 1.40 14.85 23.23
CA PHE A 50 2.21 14.17 22.22
C PHE A 50 2.12 12.64 22.30
N ARG A 51 1.25 12.09 23.16
CA ARG A 51 0.97 10.65 23.15
C ARG A 51 0.32 10.25 21.83
N PRO A 52 0.55 9.02 21.32
CA PRO A 52 0.05 8.60 20.01
C PRO A 52 -1.46 8.82 19.80
N ARG A 53 -2.30 8.50 20.80
CA ARG A 53 -3.76 8.72 20.73
C ARG A 53 -4.15 10.19 20.69
N ALA A 54 -3.47 11.05 21.47
CA ALA A 54 -3.72 12.48 21.46
C ALA A 54 -3.31 13.13 20.13
N LEU A 55 -2.18 12.68 19.57
CA LEU A 55 -1.72 13.12 18.25
C LEU A 55 -2.65 12.62 17.13
N PHE A 56 -3.15 11.38 17.19
CA PHE A 56 -4.13 10.87 16.24
C PHE A 56 -5.36 11.78 16.15
N GLU A 57 -5.90 12.18 17.30
CA GLU A 57 -7.04 13.11 17.39
C GLU A 57 -6.66 14.52 16.90
N ARG A 58 -5.51 15.06 17.36
CA ARG A 58 -5.02 16.37 16.94
C ARG A 58 -4.76 16.46 15.44
N PHE A 59 -4.32 15.37 14.81
CA PHE A 59 -4.10 15.29 13.37
C PHE A 59 -5.39 15.14 12.56
N GLY A 60 -6.55 14.97 13.22
CA GLY A 60 -7.84 14.82 12.55
C GLY A 60 -7.92 13.55 11.72
N ILE A 61 -7.27 12.47 12.17
CA ILE A 61 -7.23 11.20 11.46
C ILE A 61 -8.56 10.47 11.70
N GLU A 62 -9.29 10.16 10.63
CA GLU A 62 -10.54 9.40 10.71
C GLU A 62 -10.27 7.88 10.79
N ALA A 63 -9.27 7.39 10.06
CA ALA A 63 -8.86 5.99 10.06
C ALA A 63 -7.37 5.83 9.73
N ILE A 64 -6.72 4.83 10.32
CA ILE A 64 -5.41 4.32 9.88
C ILE A 64 -5.57 2.85 9.55
N SER A 65 -5.06 2.44 8.40
CA SER A 65 -4.81 1.04 8.11
C SER A 65 -3.34 0.72 8.38
N THR A 66 -3.07 -0.23 9.26
CA THR A 66 -1.73 -0.84 9.38
C THR A 66 -1.58 -1.94 8.34
N THR A 67 -0.35 -2.42 8.14
CA THR A 67 -0.05 -3.56 7.27
C THR A 67 0.45 -4.70 8.15
N ASP A 68 -0.30 -5.79 8.20
CA ASP A 68 -0.08 -6.89 9.14
C ASP A 68 0.07 -8.21 8.37
N GLY A 69 1.04 -9.01 8.78
CA GLY A 69 1.36 -10.29 8.16
C GLY A 69 0.26 -11.32 8.42
N ALA A 70 0.05 -12.26 7.49
CA ALA A 70 -0.95 -13.32 7.65
C ALA A 70 -0.84 -14.12 8.97
N LEU A 71 0.36 -14.18 9.55
CA LEU A 71 0.67 -14.91 10.77
C LEU A 71 0.53 -14.08 12.06
N ASP A 72 0.28 -12.77 11.96
CA ASP A 72 0.20 -11.87 13.11
C ASP A 72 -1.06 -12.13 13.95
N ASP A 73 -0.93 -12.02 15.28
CA ASP A 73 -2.00 -12.29 16.24
C ASP A 73 -3.02 -11.14 16.38
N LEU A 74 -2.75 -9.99 15.76
CA LEU A 74 -3.54 -8.75 15.84
C LEU A 74 -3.86 -8.29 17.28
N ARG A 75 -3.02 -8.67 18.26
CA ARG A 75 -3.28 -8.35 19.68
C ARG A 75 -3.36 -6.86 19.97
N TRP A 76 -2.64 -6.04 19.19
CA TRP A 76 -2.65 -4.59 19.36
C TRP A 76 -3.94 -3.97 18.85
N HIS A 77 -4.52 -4.50 17.77
CA HIS A 77 -5.85 -4.11 17.29
C HIS A 77 -6.92 -4.51 18.30
N ALA A 78 -6.82 -5.71 18.88
CA ALA A 78 -7.69 -6.13 20.00
C ALA A 78 -7.58 -5.16 21.18
N ALA A 79 -6.37 -4.84 21.62
CA ALA A 79 -6.15 -3.90 22.72
C ALA A 79 -6.68 -2.49 22.42
N ILE A 80 -6.61 -2.02 21.18
CA ILE A 80 -7.20 -0.74 20.76
C ILE A 80 -8.72 -0.80 20.88
N ARG A 81 -9.36 -1.79 20.24
CA ARG A 81 -10.81 -2.01 20.27
C ARG A 81 -11.34 -2.10 21.69
N ASP A 82 -10.66 -2.85 22.55
CA ASP A 82 -11.12 -3.15 23.91
C ASP A 82 -10.83 -2.00 24.91
N SER A 83 -10.09 -0.96 24.49
CA SER A 83 -9.70 0.15 25.39
C SER A 83 -10.75 1.26 25.55
N GLY A 84 -11.82 1.25 24.76
CA GLY A 84 -12.84 2.30 24.75
C GLY A 84 -12.42 3.62 24.08
N TRP A 85 -11.20 3.69 23.51
CA TRP A 85 -10.77 4.83 22.70
C TRP A 85 -11.39 4.77 21.31
N PRO A 86 -12.01 5.85 20.80
CA PRO A 86 -12.81 5.80 19.56
C PRO A 86 -11.99 5.80 18.26
N GLY A 87 -10.65 5.92 18.34
CA GLY A 87 -9.81 5.96 17.16
C GLY A 87 -9.84 4.66 16.36
N ARG A 88 -9.98 4.78 15.04
CA ARG A 88 -10.08 3.64 14.13
C ARG A 88 -8.71 3.27 13.57
N VAL A 89 -8.16 2.18 14.08
CA VAL A 89 -6.93 1.56 13.58
C VAL A 89 -7.27 0.13 13.16
N VAL A 90 -7.23 -0.13 11.86
CA VAL A 90 -7.62 -1.42 11.26
C VAL A 90 -6.41 -2.08 10.57
N PRO A 91 -6.36 -3.41 10.47
CA PRO A 91 -5.28 -4.09 9.76
C PRO A 91 -5.59 -4.21 8.26
N ALA A 92 -4.55 -4.28 7.43
CA ALA A 92 -4.60 -4.78 6.05
C ALA A 92 -3.90 -6.15 5.98
N TYR A 93 -4.51 -7.10 5.29
CA TYR A 93 -3.99 -8.48 5.19
C TYR A 93 -2.83 -8.57 4.20
N ARG A 94 -1.60 -8.75 4.67
CA ARG A 94 -0.41 -8.91 3.83
C ARG A 94 0.17 -10.33 3.91
N PRO A 95 -0.09 -11.20 2.92
CA PRO A 95 0.28 -12.60 3.01
C PRO A 95 1.68 -12.93 2.47
N ASP A 96 2.51 -11.95 2.08
CA ASP A 96 3.83 -12.16 1.45
C ASP A 96 4.62 -13.34 2.04
N ALA A 97 4.72 -13.44 3.37
CA ALA A 97 5.48 -14.49 4.07
C ALA A 97 4.98 -15.94 3.86
N VAL A 98 3.76 -16.10 3.37
CA VAL A 98 3.07 -17.37 3.08
C VAL A 98 2.59 -17.48 1.62
N VAL A 99 2.94 -16.53 0.75
CA VAL A 99 2.68 -16.59 -0.71
C VAL A 99 3.92 -16.43 -1.57
N ASP A 100 5.05 -16.00 -1.01
CA ASP A 100 6.33 -15.87 -1.71
C ASP A 100 7.30 -17.00 -1.29
N PRO A 101 7.55 -18.00 -2.16
CA PRO A 101 8.46 -19.11 -1.85
C PRO A 101 9.91 -18.68 -1.60
N ASP A 102 10.30 -17.49 -2.05
CA ASP A 102 11.63 -16.92 -1.82
C ASP A 102 11.71 -16.16 -0.47
N PHE A 103 10.59 -16.05 0.26
CA PHE A 103 10.55 -15.43 1.58
C PHE A 103 11.25 -16.31 2.62
N GLU A 104 11.96 -15.68 3.55
CA GLU A 104 12.69 -16.39 4.59
C GLU A 104 11.75 -17.24 5.46
N GLY A 105 12.08 -18.53 5.58
CA GLY A 105 11.30 -19.45 6.39
C GLY A 105 9.96 -19.88 5.79
N PHE A 106 9.71 -19.65 4.49
CA PHE A 106 8.44 -19.91 3.81
C PHE A 106 7.77 -21.25 4.20
N ALA A 107 8.50 -22.37 4.14
CA ALA A 107 7.94 -23.68 4.50
C ALA A 107 7.44 -23.73 5.96
N GLY A 108 8.21 -23.19 6.91
CA GLY A 108 7.81 -23.10 8.32
C GLY A 108 6.68 -22.08 8.55
N ASN A 109 6.60 -21.04 7.72
CA ASN A 109 5.49 -20.09 7.75
C ASN A 109 4.17 -20.77 7.32
N LEU A 110 4.22 -21.70 6.36
CA LEU A 110 3.04 -22.52 5.99
C LEU A 110 2.63 -23.48 7.10
N ASP A 111 3.58 -24.09 7.80
CA ASP A 111 3.32 -24.90 8.99
C ASP A 111 2.62 -24.06 10.07
N ARG A 112 3.17 -22.88 10.36
CA ARG A 112 2.58 -21.94 11.32
C ARG A 112 1.18 -21.49 10.92
N LEU A 113 0.95 -21.23 9.63
CA LEU A 113 -0.37 -20.89 9.10
C LEU A 113 -1.39 -21.99 9.38
N GLY A 114 -1.01 -23.25 9.18
CA GLY A 114 -1.84 -24.42 9.49
C GLY A 114 -2.15 -24.53 10.99
N GLU A 115 -1.14 -24.35 11.85
CA GLU A 115 -1.32 -24.37 13.31
C GLU A 115 -2.34 -23.32 13.80
N ILE A 116 -2.23 -22.07 13.33
CA ILE A 116 -3.09 -20.98 13.82
C ILE A 116 -4.50 -21.00 13.22
N THR A 117 -4.72 -21.74 12.15
CA THR A 117 -6.03 -21.88 11.48
C THR A 117 -6.71 -23.21 11.75
N GLY A 118 -5.97 -24.22 12.20
CA GLY A 118 -6.43 -25.60 12.30
C GLY A 118 -6.62 -26.29 10.95
N CYS A 119 -6.09 -25.71 9.86
CA CYS A 119 -6.21 -26.25 8.51
C CYS A 119 -4.98 -27.09 8.11
N ASP A 120 -5.17 -28.06 7.22
CA ASP A 120 -4.08 -28.87 6.67
C ASP A 120 -3.37 -28.15 5.52
N THR A 121 -2.38 -27.33 5.84
CA THR A 121 -1.51 -26.65 4.87
C THR A 121 -0.50 -27.59 4.17
N GLY A 122 -0.61 -28.90 4.39
CA GLY A 122 0.07 -29.93 3.59
C GLY A 122 -0.59 -30.16 2.23
N THR A 123 -1.84 -29.70 2.04
CA THR A 123 -2.58 -29.81 0.78
C THR A 123 -2.93 -28.43 0.22
N TRP A 124 -3.08 -28.33 -1.10
CA TRP A 124 -3.51 -27.08 -1.74
C TRP A 124 -4.85 -26.57 -1.21
N ALA A 125 -5.82 -27.48 -1.07
CA ALA A 125 -7.15 -27.14 -0.57
C ALA A 125 -7.11 -26.61 0.88
N GLY A 126 -6.38 -27.29 1.78
CA GLY A 126 -6.27 -26.85 3.17
C GLY A 126 -5.43 -25.59 3.32
N TYR A 127 -4.45 -25.35 2.45
CA TYR A 127 -3.72 -24.08 2.36
C TYR A 127 -4.62 -22.90 1.97
N LEU A 128 -5.46 -23.05 0.94
CA LEU A 128 -6.42 -22.01 0.57
C LEU A 128 -7.46 -21.77 1.68
N GLU A 129 -7.89 -22.83 2.38
CA GLU A 129 -8.80 -22.69 3.52
C GLU A 129 -8.17 -21.94 4.69
N ALA A 130 -6.88 -22.19 4.96
CA ALA A 130 -6.14 -21.43 5.96
C ALA A 130 -6.12 -19.93 5.64
N HIS A 131 -5.95 -19.57 4.36
CA HIS A 131 -6.06 -18.19 3.90
C HIS A 131 -7.44 -17.58 4.13
N ARG A 132 -8.52 -18.29 3.79
CA ARG A 132 -9.89 -17.82 4.06
C ARG A 132 -10.13 -17.61 5.55
N ALA A 133 -9.70 -18.55 6.39
CA ALA A 133 -9.81 -18.44 7.84
C ALA A 133 -9.04 -17.23 8.40
N ARG A 134 -7.81 -16.97 7.92
CA ARG A 134 -7.06 -15.78 8.33
C ARG A 134 -7.70 -14.48 7.85
N ARG A 135 -8.16 -14.41 6.61
CA ARG A 135 -8.87 -13.23 6.10
C ARG A 135 -10.14 -12.96 6.89
N ALA A 136 -10.90 -13.99 7.26
CA ALA A 136 -12.06 -13.86 8.14
C ALA A 136 -11.67 -13.30 9.52
N PHE A 137 -10.61 -13.82 10.15
CA PHE A 137 -10.11 -13.28 11.41
C PHE A 137 -9.70 -11.80 11.31
N PHE A 138 -9.01 -11.41 10.24
CA PHE A 138 -8.64 -10.01 10.01
C PHE A 138 -9.87 -9.09 9.92
N ARG A 139 -10.95 -9.57 9.28
CA ARG A 139 -12.21 -8.81 9.17
C ARG A 139 -12.89 -8.58 10.52
N GLU A 140 -12.69 -9.45 11.50
CA GLU A 140 -13.19 -9.22 12.89
C GLU A 140 -12.56 -7.98 13.54
N TYR A 141 -11.41 -7.52 13.04
CA TYR A 141 -10.73 -6.29 13.48
C TYR A 141 -10.89 -5.12 12.49
N GLY A 142 -11.88 -5.20 11.59
CA GLY A 142 -12.23 -4.13 10.66
C GLY A 142 -11.35 -4.06 9.41
N CYS A 143 -10.61 -5.12 9.09
CA CYS A 143 -9.87 -5.22 7.83
C CYS A 143 -10.79 -5.07 6.62
N THR A 144 -10.40 -4.21 5.69
CA THR A 144 -11.13 -3.98 4.43
C THR A 144 -10.27 -4.16 3.19
N SER A 145 -8.97 -4.42 3.35
CA SER A 145 -8.03 -4.57 2.24
C SER A 145 -7.01 -5.68 2.48
N SER A 146 -6.44 -6.15 1.38
CA SER A 146 -5.23 -6.97 1.35
C SER A 146 -4.16 -6.27 0.52
N ASP A 147 -2.91 -6.55 0.82
CA ASP A 147 -1.75 -5.89 0.20
C ASP A 147 -0.71 -6.94 -0.24
N HIS A 148 -0.23 -6.83 -1.48
CA HIS A 148 0.64 -7.82 -2.12
C HIS A 148 1.84 -7.13 -2.75
N GLY A 149 3.01 -7.31 -2.12
CA GLY A 149 4.26 -6.63 -2.51
C GLY A 149 5.18 -7.48 -3.36
N HIS A 150 4.65 -8.12 -4.41
CA HIS A 150 5.38 -9.08 -5.25
C HIS A 150 6.46 -8.42 -6.13
N PRO A 151 7.47 -9.17 -6.60
CA PRO A 151 8.48 -8.62 -7.52
C PRO A 151 7.89 -8.12 -8.85
N THR A 152 6.85 -8.79 -9.37
CA THR A 152 6.20 -8.43 -10.63
C THR A 152 4.68 -8.33 -10.45
N ALA A 153 3.99 -7.84 -11.49
CA ALA A 153 2.53 -7.84 -11.57
C ALA A 153 1.96 -9.13 -12.19
N ARG A 154 2.79 -10.15 -12.42
CA ARG A 154 2.40 -11.37 -13.12
C ARG A 154 1.33 -12.09 -12.34
N THR A 155 0.29 -12.51 -13.05
CA THR A 155 -0.81 -13.33 -12.56
C THR A 155 -0.88 -14.61 -13.38
N GLU A 156 -1.52 -15.63 -12.82
CA GLU A 156 -1.77 -16.91 -13.49
C GLU A 156 -3.22 -17.32 -13.27
N ASP A 157 -3.75 -18.15 -14.17
CA ASP A 157 -5.04 -18.81 -14.00
C ASP A 157 -4.90 -20.30 -14.31
N LEU A 158 -4.09 -20.97 -13.49
CA LEU A 158 -3.81 -22.40 -13.64
C LEU A 158 -5.08 -23.23 -13.38
N ALA A 159 -5.19 -24.35 -14.08
CA ALA A 159 -6.22 -25.34 -13.73
C ALA A 159 -5.97 -25.86 -12.29
N PRO A 160 -7.02 -26.23 -11.53
CA PRO A 160 -6.86 -26.63 -10.13
C PRO A 160 -5.80 -27.71 -9.87
N ALA A 161 -5.72 -28.72 -10.75
CA ALA A 161 -4.73 -29.79 -10.64
C ALA A 161 -3.28 -29.31 -10.89
N GLU A 162 -3.10 -28.29 -11.73
CA GLU A 162 -1.78 -27.70 -12.01
C GLU A 162 -1.32 -26.81 -10.86
N ALA A 163 -2.23 -26.03 -10.27
CA ALA A 163 -1.97 -25.24 -9.07
C ALA A 163 -1.60 -26.14 -7.88
N GLU A 164 -2.33 -27.24 -7.68
CA GLU A 164 -2.03 -28.24 -6.66
C GLU A 164 -0.66 -28.89 -6.88
N ALA A 165 -0.37 -29.34 -8.10
CA ALA A 165 0.93 -29.91 -8.42
C ALA A 165 2.09 -28.91 -8.25
N LEU A 166 1.86 -27.62 -8.52
CA LEU A 166 2.84 -26.55 -8.27
C LEU A 166 3.07 -26.34 -6.76
N PHE A 167 1.99 -26.24 -5.99
CA PHE A 167 2.06 -26.12 -4.53
C PHE A 167 2.81 -27.30 -3.90
N ASP A 168 2.51 -28.53 -4.30
CA ASP A 168 3.17 -29.74 -3.78
C ASP A 168 4.68 -29.74 -4.04
N ARG A 169 5.11 -29.28 -5.22
CA ARG A 169 6.55 -29.14 -5.53
C ARG A 169 7.21 -28.10 -4.63
N ILE A 170 6.58 -26.94 -4.47
CA ILE A 170 7.08 -25.84 -3.63
C ILE A 170 7.17 -26.30 -2.17
N ARG A 171 6.09 -26.86 -1.64
CA ARG A 171 5.99 -27.33 -0.26
C ARG A 171 7.01 -28.42 0.05
N ALA A 172 7.29 -29.30 -0.91
CA ALA A 172 8.31 -30.35 -0.78
C ALA A 172 9.77 -29.85 -0.95
N GLY A 173 9.99 -28.55 -1.17
CA GLY A 173 11.33 -28.00 -1.42
C GLY A 173 11.93 -28.43 -2.79
N ARG A 174 11.07 -28.76 -3.75
CA ARG A 174 11.42 -29.23 -5.11
C ARG A 174 11.01 -28.23 -6.19
N ALA A 175 10.93 -26.94 -5.84
CA ALA A 175 10.57 -25.88 -6.78
C ALA A 175 11.59 -25.81 -7.94
N GLY A 176 11.09 -25.80 -9.17
CA GLY A 176 11.88 -25.59 -10.38
C GLY A 176 12.13 -24.11 -10.68
N ALA A 177 12.90 -23.85 -11.73
CA ALA A 177 13.11 -22.49 -12.22
C ALA A 177 11.77 -21.85 -12.63
N GLY A 178 11.43 -20.71 -12.04
CA GLY A 178 10.19 -19.98 -12.31
C GLY A 178 8.97 -20.45 -11.52
N ASP A 179 9.02 -21.57 -10.78
CA ASP A 179 7.89 -22.06 -9.98
C ASP A 179 7.47 -21.01 -8.92
N ALA A 180 8.42 -20.35 -8.27
CA ALA A 180 8.12 -19.31 -7.28
C ALA A 180 7.34 -18.13 -7.88
N GLU A 181 7.69 -17.71 -9.09
CA GLU A 181 7.03 -16.62 -9.78
C GLU A 181 5.63 -17.01 -10.27
N THR A 182 5.50 -18.21 -10.84
CA THR A 182 4.19 -18.77 -11.22
C THR A 182 3.28 -18.91 -10.00
N PHE A 183 3.82 -19.32 -8.85
CA PHE A 183 3.04 -19.47 -7.62
C PHE A 183 2.55 -18.13 -7.06
N ARG A 184 3.43 -17.12 -6.98
CA ARG A 184 3.04 -15.75 -6.63
C ARG A 184 1.94 -15.24 -7.56
N GLY A 185 2.05 -15.50 -8.85
CA GLY A 185 1.05 -15.11 -9.84
C GLY A 185 -0.28 -15.84 -9.70
N GLN A 186 -0.27 -17.16 -9.42
CA GLN A 186 -1.48 -17.91 -9.12
C GLN A 186 -2.15 -17.40 -7.85
N MET A 187 -1.36 -17.09 -6.81
CA MET A 187 -1.89 -16.61 -5.54
C MET A 187 -2.57 -15.25 -5.66
N LEU A 188 -2.12 -14.34 -6.55
CA LEU A 188 -2.86 -13.11 -6.81
C LEU A 188 -4.29 -13.38 -7.33
N THR A 189 -4.45 -14.35 -8.23
CA THR A 189 -5.77 -14.75 -8.74
C THR A 189 -6.61 -15.43 -7.67
N GLU A 190 -6.03 -16.29 -6.83
CA GLU A 190 -6.75 -16.88 -5.70
C GLU A 190 -7.20 -15.83 -4.67
N MET A 191 -6.36 -14.84 -4.38
CA MET A 191 -6.71 -13.73 -3.49
C MET A 191 -7.84 -12.88 -4.08
N ALA A 192 -7.84 -12.66 -5.39
CA ALA A 192 -8.93 -11.98 -6.09
C ALA A 192 -10.24 -12.79 -6.04
N ARG A 193 -10.18 -14.12 -6.20
CA ARG A 193 -11.33 -15.02 -6.04
C ARG A 193 -11.89 -14.97 -4.61
N MET A 194 -11.03 -15.04 -3.59
CA MET A 194 -11.46 -14.88 -2.19
C MET A 194 -12.08 -13.50 -1.93
N SER A 195 -11.58 -12.45 -2.61
CA SER A 195 -12.13 -11.10 -2.52
C SER A 195 -13.54 -10.95 -3.11
N LEU A 196 -13.96 -11.84 -4.04
CA LEU A 196 -15.36 -11.90 -4.47
C LEU A 196 -16.28 -12.38 -3.34
N ASP A 197 -15.79 -13.26 -2.46
CA ASP A 197 -16.58 -13.82 -1.35
C ASP A 197 -16.59 -12.89 -0.12
N ASP A 198 -15.42 -12.36 0.27
CA ASP A 198 -15.27 -11.60 1.52
C ASP A 198 -15.26 -10.08 1.34
N GLY A 199 -15.12 -9.61 0.10
CA GLY A 199 -15.14 -8.20 -0.25
C GLY A 199 -13.88 -7.41 0.12
N LEU A 200 -12.75 -8.05 0.46
CA LEU A 200 -11.51 -7.30 0.71
C LEU A 200 -10.99 -6.68 -0.60
N VAL A 201 -10.62 -5.40 -0.54
CA VAL A 201 -9.94 -4.71 -1.64
C VAL A 201 -8.56 -5.34 -1.86
N LEU A 202 -8.22 -5.68 -3.10
CA LEU A 202 -6.93 -6.29 -3.45
C LEU A 202 -5.94 -5.22 -3.92
N GLN A 203 -4.89 -4.93 -3.16
CA GLN A 203 -3.86 -3.96 -3.57
C GLN A 203 -2.63 -4.70 -4.12
N ILE A 204 -2.18 -4.33 -5.31
CA ILE A 204 -1.00 -4.93 -5.95
C ILE A 204 0.10 -3.87 -6.04
N HIS A 205 1.22 -4.11 -5.35
CA HIS A 205 2.40 -3.24 -5.28
C HIS A 205 3.65 -3.91 -5.91
N PRO A 206 3.72 -4.03 -7.25
CA PRO A 206 4.77 -4.74 -7.94
C PRO A 206 5.98 -3.86 -8.28
N GLY A 207 7.06 -4.48 -8.77
CA GLY A 207 8.12 -3.76 -9.48
C GLY A 207 9.24 -3.21 -8.59
N SER A 208 9.39 -3.73 -7.37
CA SER A 208 10.51 -3.42 -6.50
C SER A 208 11.51 -4.57 -6.46
N TRP A 209 12.73 -4.35 -6.95
CA TRP A 209 13.84 -5.26 -6.66
C TRP A 209 14.37 -4.97 -5.27
N ARG A 210 13.86 -5.74 -4.31
CA ARG A 210 14.19 -5.60 -2.89
C ARG A 210 15.58 -6.13 -2.57
N ASN A 211 16.22 -5.55 -1.56
CA ASN A 211 17.50 -6.00 -1.01
C ASN A 211 18.65 -6.04 -2.05
N HIS A 212 18.68 -5.07 -2.97
CA HIS A 212 19.63 -5.00 -4.09
C HIS A 212 21.10 -4.99 -3.65
N SER A 213 21.40 -4.47 -2.45
CA SER A 213 22.72 -4.62 -1.81
C SER A 213 22.75 -5.87 -0.93
N ALA A 214 23.35 -6.95 -1.44
CA ALA A 214 23.52 -8.20 -0.70
C ALA A 214 24.32 -8.00 0.61
N GLU A 215 25.35 -7.15 0.59
CA GLU A 215 26.14 -6.82 1.78
C GLU A 215 25.29 -6.14 2.86
N THR A 216 24.49 -5.14 2.47
CA THR A 216 23.61 -4.44 3.42
C THR A 216 22.55 -5.37 3.97
N HIS A 217 21.95 -6.18 3.10
CA HIS A 217 20.92 -7.14 3.51
C HIS A 217 21.48 -8.16 4.52
N ALA A 218 22.64 -8.75 4.24
CA ALA A 218 23.28 -9.71 5.15
C ALA A 218 23.59 -9.11 6.53
N ARG A 219 23.93 -7.81 6.58
CA ARG A 219 24.33 -7.14 7.82
C ARG A 219 23.16 -6.55 8.62
N PHE A 220 22.16 -6.00 7.94
CA PHE A 220 21.11 -5.17 8.56
C PHE A 220 19.68 -5.64 8.30
N GLY A 221 19.50 -6.66 7.45
CA GLY A 221 18.19 -7.15 7.04
C GLY A 221 17.49 -6.24 6.02
N ARG A 222 16.17 -6.40 5.94
CA ARG A 222 15.28 -5.75 4.97
C ARG A 222 14.99 -4.28 5.32
N ASP A 223 14.39 -3.56 4.36
CA ASP A 223 13.90 -2.18 4.50
C ASP A 223 14.97 -1.15 4.91
N LYS A 224 16.19 -1.27 4.34
CA LYS A 224 17.33 -0.36 4.61
C LYS A 224 17.64 0.62 3.48
N GLY A 225 16.69 0.84 2.57
CA GLY A 225 16.82 1.80 1.46
C GLY A 225 17.56 1.27 0.22
N PHE A 226 17.69 -0.05 0.09
CA PHE A 226 18.31 -0.73 -1.07
C PHE A 226 17.29 -1.50 -1.90
N ASP A 227 16.09 -0.93 -2.05
CA ASP A 227 14.99 -1.49 -2.82
C ASP A 227 14.77 -0.58 -4.04
N ILE A 228 15.04 -1.11 -5.24
CA ILE A 228 15.15 -0.29 -6.46
C ILE A 228 14.00 -0.61 -7.42
N PRO A 229 13.29 0.40 -7.95
CA PRO A 229 12.29 0.22 -9.00
C PRO A 229 12.82 -0.54 -10.22
N THR A 230 11.99 -1.40 -10.78
CA THR A 230 12.25 -2.09 -12.04
C THR A 230 11.13 -1.81 -13.05
N ARG A 231 11.46 -1.97 -14.34
CA ARG A 231 10.45 -1.97 -15.40
C ARG A 231 9.38 -3.02 -15.11
N THR A 232 8.11 -2.63 -15.23
CA THR A 232 6.96 -3.49 -14.92
C THR A 232 6.02 -3.55 -16.13
N ASP A 233 5.56 -4.76 -16.45
CA ASP A 233 4.49 -4.99 -17.43
C ASP A 233 3.19 -5.26 -16.68
N PHE A 234 2.11 -4.56 -17.01
CA PHE A 234 0.76 -4.82 -16.51
C PHE A 234 -0.13 -5.47 -17.56
N VAL A 235 0.09 -5.21 -18.86
CA VAL A 235 -0.83 -5.67 -19.92
C VAL A 235 -0.76 -7.18 -20.10
N GLY A 236 0.43 -7.74 -20.24
CA GLY A 236 0.60 -9.19 -20.31
C GLY A 236 0.40 -9.84 -18.94
N ALA A 237 1.01 -9.23 -17.92
CA ALA A 237 1.05 -9.75 -16.56
C ALA A 237 -0.32 -9.94 -15.90
N LEU A 238 -1.26 -8.99 -16.05
CA LEU A 238 -2.58 -9.08 -15.42
C LEU A 238 -3.60 -9.86 -16.24
N LYS A 239 -3.27 -10.23 -17.50
CA LYS A 239 -4.25 -10.81 -18.43
C LYS A 239 -4.95 -12.07 -17.88
N PRO A 240 -4.26 -13.06 -17.28
CA PRO A 240 -4.93 -14.24 -16.73
C PRO A 240 -5.93 -13.90 -15.62
N LEU A 241 -5.54 -13.07 -14.65
CA LEU A 241 -6.45 -12.62 -13.59
C LEU A 241 -7.65 -11.84 -14.15
N LEU A 242 -7.42 -10.96 -15.12
CA LEU A 242 -8.49 -10.16 -15.71
C LEU A 242 -9.46 -11.00 -16.54
N ASP A 243 -8.99 -12.08 -17.18
CA ASP A 243 -9.87 -13.07 -17.82
C ASP A 243 -10.72 -13.83 -16.79
N ALA A 244 -10.14 -14.17 -15.65
CA ALA A 244 -10.82 -14.90 -14.59
C ALA A 244 -11.87 -14.06 -13.86
N VAL A 245 -11.54 -12.81 -13.51
CA VAL A 245 -12.36 -11.99 -12.58
C VAL A 245 -12.48 -10.50 -12.95
N GLY A 246 -11.81 -10.02 -14.01
CA GLY A 246 -11.68 -8.58 -14.29
C GLY A 246 -12.98 -7.82 -14.61
N MET A 247 -14.03 -8.53 -15.03
CA MET A 247 -15.35 -7.96 -15.35
C MET A 247 -16.34 -7.94 -14.18
N HIS A 248 -15.94 -8.44 -13.00
CA HIS A 248 -16.75 -8.43 -11.80
C HIS A 248 -16.70 -7.04 -11.13
N ALA A 249 -17.83 -6.32 -11.12
CA ALA A 249 -17.91 -4.95 -10.60
C ALA A 249 -17.93 -4.86 -9.07
N ASP A 250 -18.19 -5.98 -8.38
CA ASP A 250 -18.13 -6.15 -6.93
C ASP A 250 -16.71 -6.43 -6.41
N LEU A 251 -15.78 -6.79 -7.31
CA LEU A 251 -14.35 -6.86 -7.04
C LEU A 251 -13.69 -5.48 -7.16
N THR A 252 -12.71 -5.20 -6.31
CA THR A 252 -11.90 -3.98 -6.40
C THR A 252 -10.43 -4.33 -6.26
N ILE A 253 -9.68 -4.07 -7.31
CA ILE A 253 -8.23 -4.26 -7.39
C ILE A 253 -7.60 -2.89 -7.60
N VAL A 254 -6.72 -2.50 -6.68
CA VAL A 254 -5.99 -1.23 -6.74
C VAL A 254 -4.56 -1.50 -7.20
N LEU A 255 -4.21 -0.95 -8.36
CA LEU A 255 -2.89 -1.11 -8.96
C LEU A 255 -1.99 0.07 -8.57
N PHE A 256 -0.84 -0.25 -7.99
CA PHE A 256 0.24 0.71 -7.73
C PHE A 256 1.41 0.48 -8.69
N MET A 257 2.29 1.47 -8.81
CA MET A 257 3.40 1.39 -9.75
C MET A 257 4.70 1.95 -9.18
N LEU A 258 5.82 1.46 -9.73
CA LEU A 258 7.16 2.03 -9.58
C LEU A 258 7.81 2.35 -10.94
N ASP A 259 7.03 2.29 -12.02
CA ASP A 259 7.45 2.59 -13.39
C ASP A 259 6.45 3.57 -14.01
N GLU A 260 6.75 4.87 -13.95
CA GLU A 260 5.87 5.94 -14.45
C GLU A 260 5.58 5.81 -15.96
N THR A 261 6.39 5.06 -16.73
CA THR A 261 6.15 4.84 -18.17
C THR A 261 4.92 3.98 -18.46
N THR A 262 4.40 3.30 -17.43
CA THR A 262 3.18 2.49 -17.52
C THR A 262 1.90 3.31 -17.34
N LEU A 263 1.98 4.54 -16.80
CA LEU A 263 0.81 5.33 -16.41
C LEU A 263 -0.17 5.57 -17.58
N ALA A 264 0.29 6.24 -18.64
CA ALA A 264 -0.54 6.53 -19.81
C ALA A 264 -0.66 5.32 -20.76
N ARG A 265 0.34 4.43 -20.77
CA ARG A 265 0.44 3.33 -21.73
C ARG A 265 -0.38 2.11 -21.34
N GLU A 266 -0.45 1.78 -20.05
CA GLU A 266 -1.04 0.53 -19.56
C GLU A 266 -2.08 0.78 -18.46
N LEU A 267 -1.69 1.45 -17.38
CA LEU A 267 -2.49 1.56 -16.17
C LEU A 267 -3.80 2.31 -16.42
N ALA A 268 -3.73 3.52 -17.00
CA ALA A 268 -4.91 4.31 -17.27
C ALA A 268 -5.86 3.66 -18.29
N PRO A 269 -5.39 3.10 -19.43
CA PRO A 269 -6.23 2.30 -20.31
C PRO A 269 -6.88 1.08 -19.64
N LEU A 270 -6.14 0.32 -18.82
CA LEU A 270 -6.67 -0.85 -18.12
C LEU A 270 -7.75 -0.45 -17.10
N ALA A 271 -7.46 0.53 -16.23
CA ALA A 271 -8.42 1.00 -15.23
C ALA A 271 -9.62 1.75 -15.84
N GLY A 272 -9.46 2.33 -17.04
CA GLY A 272 -10.54 2.97 -17.78
C GLY A 272 -11.55 2.00 -18.40
N VAL A 273 -11.24 0.69 -18.48
CA VAL A 273 -12.11 -0.31 -19.14
C VAL A 273 -12.54 -1.46 -18.22
N TYR A 274 -11.70 -1.95 -17.31
CA TYR A 274 -12.03 -3.07 -16.45
C TYR A 274 -12.77 -2.61 -15.18
N PRO A 275 -14.02 -3.04 -14.95
CA PRO A 275 -14.81 -2.64 -13.78
C PRO A 275 -14.11 -2.89 -12.44
N ALA A 276 -13.33 -3.96 -12.35
CA ALA A 276 -12.61 -4.34 -11.14
C ALA A 276 -11.40 -3.45 -10.83
N LEU A 277 -10.83 -2.74 -11.81
CA LEU A 277 -9.54 -2.06 -11.64
C LEU A 277 -9.68 -0.60 -11.19
N ARG A 278 -8.80 -0.18 -10.29
CA ARG A 278 -8.58 1.20 -9.86
C ARG A 278 -7.09 1.51 -9.80
N LEU A 279 -6.74 2.80 -9.89
CA LEU A 279 -5.36 3.27 -9.77
C LEU A 279 -5.08 3.79 -8.36
N GLY A 280 -4.07 3.19 -7.73
CA GLY A 280 -3.42 3.73 -6.54
C GLY A 280 -2.70 5.05 -6.84
N PRO A 281 -2.49 5.92 -5.82
CA PRO A 281 -1.67 7.11 -5.98
C PRO A 281 -0.22 6.76 -6.36
N PRO A 282 0.59 7.77 -6.78
CA PRO A 282 2.03 7.62 -6.94
C PRO A 282 2.66 7.03 -5.68
N TRP A 283 3.43 5.96 -5.85
CA TRP A 283 3.97 5.20 -4.73
C TRP A 283 5.46 5.47 -4.52
N TRP A 284 5.86 5.44 -3.24
CA TRP A 284 7.25 5.44 -2.78
C TRP A 284 8.06 6.63 -3.30
N PHE A 285 8.94 6.43 -4.29
CA PHE A 285 9.79 7.49 -4.84
C PHE A 285 8.98 8.56 -5.60
N PHE A 286 7.77 8.20 -6.02
CA PHE A 286 6.88 9.07 -6.78
C PHE A 286 5.83 9.76 -5.90
N ASP A 287 5.70 9.38 -4.62
CA ASP A 287 4.98 10.16 -3.60
C ASP A 287 5.75 11.46 -3.32
N SER A 288 5.57 12.42 -4.22
CA SER A 288 6.28 13.68 -4.28
C SER A 288 5.47 14.68 -5.12
N PRO A 289 5.71 16.00 -4.97
CA PRO A 289 4.95 17.01 -5.72
C PRO A 289 5.01 16.79 -7.24
N GLU A 290 6.19 16.43 -7.75
CA GLU A 290 6.41 16.21 -9.18
C GLU A 290 5.82 14.88 -9.67
N GLY A 291 5.90 13.81 -8.87
CA GLY A 291 5.30 12.52 -9.20
C GLY A 291 3.77 12.57 -9.17
N MET A 292 3.18 13.27 -8.20
CA MET A 292 1.74 13.56 -8.15
C MET A 292 1.25 14.33 -9.37
N ARG A 293 1.99 15.36 -9.78
CA ARG A 293 1.65 16.10 -11.01
C ARG A 293 1.67 15.18 -12.23
N ARG A 294 2.77 14.43 -12.45
CA ARG A 294 2.90 13.52 -13.60
C ARG A 294 1.83 12.44 -13.61
N PHE A 295 1.46 11.90 -12.45
CA PHE A 295 0.37 10.94 -12.35
C PHE A 295 -0.96 11.52 -12.81
N ARG A 296 -1.31 12.72 -12.37
CA ARG A 296 -2.53 13.40 -12.81
C ARG A 296 -2.49 13.72 -14.30
N GLU A 297 -1.37 14.22 -14.81
CA GLU A 297 -1.17 14.51 -16.24
C GLU A 297 -1.33 13.25 -17.12
N LEU A 298 -0.77 12.11 -16.69
CA LEU A 298 -0.66 10.91 -17.52
C LEU A 298 -1.83 9.93 -17.38
N THR A 299 -2.66 10.05 -16.33
CA THR A 299 -3.75 9.08 -16.09
C THR A 299 -5.15 9.66 -16.28
N THR A 300 -5.36 10.95 -16.00
CA THR A 300 -6.71 11.54 -15.93
C THR A 300 -7.45 11.45 -17.27
N GLU A 301 -6.78 11.62 -18.41
CA GLU A 301 -7.43 11.66 -19.72
C GLU A 301 -8.08 10.34 -20.14
N THR A 302 -7.60 9.20 -19.63
CA THR A 302 -8.15 7.87 -19.97
C THR A 302 -8.87 7.22 -18.79
N ALA A 303 -8.31 7.26 -17.59
CA ALA A 303 -8.94 6.66 -16.41
C ALA A 303 -10.01 7.58 -15.79
N GLY A 304 -9.88 8.89 -15.93
CA GLY A 304 -10.67 9.85 -15.16
C GLY A 304 -10.31 9.85 -13.66
N PHE A 305 -10.93 10.74 -12.90
CA PHE A 305 -10.69 10.84 -11.45
C PHE A 305 -11.29 9.68 -10.65
N TYR A 306 -12.47 9.20 -11.06
CA TYR A 306 -13.26 8.21 -10.33
C TYR A 306 -12.77 6.76 -10.47
N ASN A 307 -11.81 6.50 -11.38
CA ASN A 307 -11.06 5.24 -11.40
C ASN A 307 -9.73 5.34 -10.61
N THR A 308 -9.51 6.42 -9.86
CA THR A 308 -8.42 6.55 -8.87
C THR A 308 -8.96 6.43 -7.45
N VAL A 309 -8.11 6.18 -6.47
CA VAL A 309 -8.53 5.85 -5.08
C VAL A 309 -8.26 6.96 -4.06
N GLY A 310 -7.86 8.15 -4.51
CA GLY A 310 -7.39 9.23 -3.63
C GLY A 310 -5.92 9.05 -3.27
N PHE A 311 -5.55 9.27 -2.01
CA PHE A 311 -4.16 9.24 -1.52
C PHE A 311 -4.00 8.42 -0.23
N ASN A 312 -2.88 7.71 -0.10
CA ASN A 312 -2.39 7.07 1.12
C ASN A 312 -0.92 7.43 1.34
N ASP A 313 -0.51 7.57 2.61
CA ASP A 313 0.82 8.06 2.98
C ASP A 313 1.94 6.99 2.93
N ASP A 314 1.58 5.70 3.06
CA ASP A 314 2.50 4.54 3.08
C ASP A 314 3.73 4.76 3.97
N THR A 315 3.52 5.28 5.20
CA THR A 315 4.63 5.68 6.07
C THR A 315 4.64 5.00 7.42
N ARG A 316 5.86 4.71 7.91
CA ARG A 316 6.11 4.37 9.32
C ARG A 316 6.27 5.61 10.21
N ALA A 317 6.50 6.79 9.62
CA ALA A 317 6.76 8.03 10.35
C ALA A 317 5.43 8.75 10.70
N PHE A 318 4.83 8.38 11.83
CA PHE A 318 3.52 8.87 12.27
C PHE A 318 3.35 10.40 12.23
N CYS A 319 4.35 11.16 12.69
CA CYS A 319 4.28 12.63 12.67
C CYS A 319 4.32 13.23 11.25
N SER A 320 4.68 12.45 10.22
CA SER A 320 4.68 12.90 8.82
C SER A 320 3.35 12.70 8.11
N ILE A 321 2.40 11.93 8.68
CA ILE A 321 1.07 11.68 8.10
C ILE A 321 0.37 13.01 7.72
N PRO A 322 0.20 14.00 8.62
CA PRO A 322 -0.47 15.25 8.24
C PRO A 322 0.29 16.01 7.14
N ALA A 323 1.63 15.98 7.16
CA ALA A 323 2.46 16.66 6.15
C ALA A 323 2.29 16.03 4.76
N ARG A 324 2.23 14.69 4.68
CA ARG A 324 2.02 13.95 3.43
C ARG A 324 0.63 14.20 2.85
N HIS A 325 -0.41 14.14 3.69
CA HIS A 325 -1.77 14.45 3.26
C HIS A 325 -1.93 15.92 2.84
N ASP A 326 -1.29 16.88 3.52
CA ASP A 326 -1.29 18.28 3.10
C ASP A 326 -0.60 18.47 1.74
N MET A 327 0.55 17.82 1.52
CA MET A 327 1.24 17.81 0.22
C MET A 327 0.33 17.27 -0.88
N ALA A 328 -0.32 16.12 -0.68
CA ALA A 328 -1.23 15.51 -1.65
C ALA A 328 -2.41 16.43 -1.98
N ARG A 329 -3.05 17.02 -0.97
CA ARG A 329 -4.16 17.98 -1.14
C ARG A 329 -3.72 19.20 -1.95
N ARG A 330 -2.53 19.75 -1.70
CA ARG A 330 -1.99 20.88 -2.46
C ARG A 330 -1.67 20.51 -3.90
N ALA A 331 -1.09 19.33 -4.13
CA ALA A 331 -0.78 18.84 -5.47
C ALA A 331 -2.06 18.64 -6.31
N ASP A 332 -3.09 18.04 -5.73
CA ASP A 332 -4.38 17.86 -6.40
C ASP A 332 -5.07 19.20 -6.68
N CYS A 333 -5.12 20.12 -5.70
CA CYS A 333 -5.67 21.46 -5.93
C CYS A 333 -4.90 22.24 -7.01
N ALA A 334 -3.58 22.10 -7.07
CA ALA A 334 -2.78 22.74 -8.11
C ALA A 334 -3.14 22.20 -9.50
N TRP A 335 -3.31 20.89 -9.64
CA TRP A 335 -3.75 20.27 -10.90
C TRP A 335 -5.16 20.70 -11.31
N LEU A 336 -6.12 20.66 -10.38
CA LEU A 336 -7.50 21.11 -10.63
C LEU A 336 -7.54 22.58 -11.04
N ALA A 337 -6.73 23.44 -10.41
CA ALA A 337 -6.59 24.84 -10.79
C ALA A 337 -6.05 25.00 -12.22
N THR A 338 -5.10 24.16 -12.65
CA THR A 338 -4.65 24.14 -14.05
C THR A 338 -5.77 23.75 -15.00
N LEU A 339 -6.60 22.75 -14.67
CA LEU A 339 -7.75 22.38 -15.51
C LEU A 339 -8.75 23.53 -15.65
N VAL A 340 -9.11 24.19 -14.54
CA VAL A 340 -10.00 25.37 -14.56
C VAL A 340 -9.39 26.51 -15.37
N ALA A 341 -8.13 26.87 -15.13
CA ALA A 341 -7.46 27.96 -15.84
C ALA A 341 -7.32 27.73 -17.35
N THR A 342 -7.33 26.46 -17.78
CA THR A 342 -7.24 26.08 -19.20
C THR A 342 -8.60 25.75 -19.82
N GLY A 343 -9.71 25.91 -19.09
CA GLY A 343 -11.07 25.66 -19.57
C GLY A 343 -11.39 24.17 -19.78
N ARG A 344 -10.69 23.27 -19.09
CA ARG A 344 -10.88 21.82 -19.13
C ARG A 344 -11.76 21.27 -18.00
N LEU A 345 -12.11 22.11 -17.03
CA LEU A 345 -12.96 21.80 -15.89
C LEU A 345 -13.69 23.07 -15.47
N ASP A 346 -14.99 22.98 -15.17
CA ASP A 346 -15.74 24.13 -14.68
C ASP A 346 -15.36 24.47 -13.23
N ARG A 347 -15.51 25.75 -12.87
CA ARG A 347 -15.00 26.27 -11.59
C ARG A 347 -15.70 25.65 -10.38
N ASP A 348 -16.97 25.30 -10.53
CA ASP A 348 -17.82 24.68 -9.50
C ASP A 348 -17.54 23.17 -9.34
N GLU A 349 -17.03 22.49 -10.36
CA GLU A 349 -16.63 21.07 -10.27
C GLU A 349 -15.35 20.87 -9.46
N ALA A 350 -14.43 21.85 -9.47
CA ALA A 350 -13.11 21.70 -8.83
C ALA A 350 -13.18 21.51 -7.29
N PRO A 351 -13.98 22.26 -6.51
CA PRO A 351 -14.14 22.00 -5.09
C PRO A 351 -14.75 20.62 -4.77
N GLU A 352 -15.68 20.13 -5.61
CA GLU A 352 -16.27 18.80 -5.46
C GLU A 352 -15.20 17.72 -5.67
N LEU A 353 -14.44 17.80 -6.76
CA LEU A 353 -13.33 16.89 -7.03
C LEU A 353 -12.23 16.96 -5.96
N ALA A 354 -11.92 18.15 -5.43
CA ALA A 354 -10.93 18.28 -4.36
C ALA A 354 -11.35 17.50 -3.11
N ARG A 355 -12.65 17.53 -2.74
CA ARG A 355 -13.19 16.75 -1.64
C ARG A 355 -13.18 15.26 -1.96
N GLU A 356 -13.56 14.88 -3.17
CA GLU A 356 -13.54 13.50 -3.64
C GLU A 356 -12.15 12.89 -3.52
N LEU A 357 -11.12 13.56 -4.04
CA LEU A 357 -9.74 13.08 -4.04
C LEU A 357 -9.11 13.06 -2.64
N ALA A 358 -9.46 14.01 -1.78
CA ALA A 358 -8.89 14.13 -0.44
C ALA A 358 -9.55 13.21 0.60
N HIS A 359 -10.76 12.69 0.33
CA HIS A 359 -11.56 12.00 1.34
C HIS A 359 -12.51 10.94 0.76
N ASP A 360 -13.49 11.34 -0.05
CA ASP A 360 -14.66 10.48 -0.34
C ASP A 360 -14.30 9.28 -1.24
N LEU A 361 -13.37 9.41 -2.19
CA LEU A 361 -12.89 8.29 -3.02
C LEU A 361 -12.19 7.22 -2.21
N ALA A 362 -11.28 7.61 -1.32
CA ALA A 362 -10.57 6.66 -0.46
C ALA A 362 -11.57 5.92 0.44
N LYS A 363 -12.50 6.66 1.06
CA LYS A 363 -13.52 6.09 1.93
C LYS A 363 -14.40 5.06 1.20
N ARG A 364 -14.89 5.40 0.01
CA ARG A 364 -15.69 4.49 -0.83
C ARG A 364 -14.90 3.28 -1.30
N THR A 365 -13.69 3.49 -1.82
CA THR A 365 -12.85 2.40 -2.34
C THR A 365 -12.54 1.39 -1.25
N TYR A 366 -12.05 1.86 -0.10
CA TYR A 366 -11.58 1.03 1.00
C TYR A 366 -12.68 0.64 1.99
N ARG A 367 -13.96 0.93 1.69
CA ARG A 367 -15.13 0.54 2.49
C ARG A 367 -15.00 0.98 3.95
N LEU A 368 -14.45 2.18 4.16
CA LEU A 368 -14.20 2.75 5.49
C LEU A 368 -15.46 3.44 6.01
#